data_AF-A0AAW0TAR0-F1
#
_entry.id   AF-A0AAW0TAR0-F1
#
_cell.length_a   1.000
_cell.length_b   1.000
_cell.length_c   1.000
_cell.angle_alpha   90.00
_cell.angle_beta   90.00
_cell.angle_gamma   90.00
#
_symmetry.space_group_name_H-M   'P 1'
#
loop_
_entity.id
_entity.type
_entity.pdbx_description
1 polymer ?
#
loop_
_entity_poly.entity_id
_entity_poly.type
_entity_poly.pdbx_seq_one_letter_code
_entity_poly.pdbx_strand_id
1 'polypeptide(L)'
;MDYDQEVDLEQDTLVATHDSLDIRIIDAFANHLNFTPEIHAEPKRSFGDERDGQFTGMIGQLQREESDFSTIVAPTPGRLKAIDYLR
;
A
#
# COMPACT_ATOMS: atom_id res chain seq x y z
N MET A 1 2.49 -3.84 8.36
CA MET A 1 1.65 -4.95 7.88
C MET A 1 2.45 -6.25 8.01
N ASP A 2 1.80 -7.29 8.52
CA ASP A 2 2.41 -8.61 8.79
C ASP A 2 1.72 -9.66 7.90
N TYR A 3 2.48 -10.39 7.09
CA TYR A 3 1.98 -11.38 6.13
C TYR A 3 3.10 -12.37 5.76
N ASP A 4 2.71 -13.59 5.38
CA ASP A 4 3.68 -14.62 4.97
C ASP A 4 4.28 -14.27 3.60
N GLN A 5 5.62 -14.33 3.51
CA GLN A 5 6.34 -14.03 2.28
C GLN A 5 6.61 -15.32 1.49
N GLU A 6 6.06 -15.40 0.27
CA GLU A 6 6.63 -16.27 -0.76
C GLU A 6 7.82 -15.57 -1.44
N VAL A 7 8.87 -16.33 -1.75
CA VAL A 7 10.02 -15.81 -2.51
C VAL A 7 9.56 -15.67 -3.96
N ASP A 8 9.81 -14.50 -4.57
CA ASP A 8 9.40 -14.13 -5.93
C ASP A 8 7.94 -13.68 -6.11
N LEU A 9 7.46 -12.76 -5.26
CA LEU A 9 6.18 -12.08 -5.50
C LEU A 9 6.27 -11.21 -6.76
N GLU A 10 5.52 -11.58 -7.79
CA GLU A 10 5.26 -10.71 -8.95
C GLU A 10 4.42 -9.50 -8.51
N GLN A 11 4.47 -8.43 -9.30
CA GLN A 11 3.60 -7.28 -9.08
C GLN A 11 2.15 -7.77 -9.11
N ASP A 12 1.34 -7.31 -8.15
CA ASP A 12 -0.06 -7.71 -7.97
C ASP A 12 -0.30 -9.06 -7.26
N THR A 13 0.73 -9.67 -6.65
CA THR A 13 0.52 -10.91 -5.88
C THR A 13 -0.28 -10.65 -4.60
N LEU A 14 -1.42 -11.35 -4.46
CA LEU A 14 -2.21 -11.39 -3.24
C LEU A 14 -1.43 -12.05 -2.11
N VAL A 15 -1.49 -11.48 -0.91
CA VAL A 15 -0.80 -12.01 0.26
C VAL A 15 -1.74 -12.52 1.34
N ALA A 16 -1.35 -13.64 1.97
CA ALA A 16 -2.01 -14.15 3.16
C ALA A 16 -1.61 -13.29 4.36
N THR A 17 -2.56 -12.53 4.89
CA THR A 17 -2.31 -11.56 5.96
C THR A 17 -2.44 -12.17 7.35
N HIS A 18 -1.61 -11.71 8.29
CA HIS A 18 -1.74 -12.02 9.71
C HIS A 18 -2.46 -10.90 10.46
N ASP A 19 -3.05 -11.23 11.61
CA ASP A 19 -3.71 -10.24 12.45
C ASP A 19 -2.72 -9.16 12.91
N SER A 20 -2.95 -7.93 12.45
CA SER A 20 -2.13 -6.76 12.77
C SER A 20 -2.99 -5.50 12.79
N LEU A 21 -2.46 -4.40 13.34
CA LEU A 21 -3.19 -3.13 13.40
C LEU A 21 -3.65 -2.66 12.02
N ASP A 22 -2.80 -2.80 11.01
CA ASP A 22 -3.10 -2.44 9.62
C ASP A 22 -4.32 -3.21 9.08
N ILE A 23 -4.35 -4.53 9.30
CA ILE A 23 -5.45 -5.39 8.85
C ILE A 23 -6.75 -5.04 9.56
N ARG A 24 -6.72 -4.77 10.87
CA ARG A 24 -7.92 -4.36 11.61
C ARG A 24 -8.48 -3.02 11.14
N ILE A 25 -7.62 -2.09 10.71
CA ILE A 25 -8.05 -0.81 10.12
C ILE A 25 -8.71 -1.05 8.76
N ILE A 26 -8.08 -1.87 7.91
CA ILE A 26 -8.62 -2.25 6.60
C ILE A 26 -9.99 -2.94 6.77
N ASP A 27 -10.10 -3.92 7.66
CA ASP A 27 -11.35 -4.62 7.95
C ASP A 27 -12.43 -3.67 8.47
N ALA A 28 -12.08 -2.73 9.34
CA ALA A 28 -13.02 -1.73 9.83
C ALA A 28 -13.56 -0.87 8.68
N PHE A 29 -12.70 -0.40 7.77
CA PHE A 29 -13.12 0.36 6.59
C PHE A 29 -13.94 -0.49 5.62
N ALA A 30 -13.50 -1.71 5.33
CA ALA A 30 -14.20 -2.66 4.46
C ALA A 30 -15.64 -2.89 4.93
N ASN A 31 -15.83 -3.08 6.23
CA ASN A 31 -17.14 -3.26 6.83
C ASN A 31 -17.99 -1.98 6.83
N HIS A 32 -17.40 -0.81 7.06
CA HIS A 32 -18.15 0.46 7.11
C HIS A 32 -18.52 0.99 5.72
N LEU A 33 -17.66 0.77 4.73
CA LEU A 33 -17.81 1.27 3.36
C LEU A 33 -18.30 0.21 2.38
N ASN A 34 -18.46 -1.04 2.85
CA ASN A 34 -18.99 -2.17 2.10
C ASN A 34 -18.17 -2.48 0.83
N PHE A 35 -16.86 -2.69 1.01
CA PHE A 35 -15.95 -3.19 -0.04
C PHE A 35 -15.20 -4.44 0.43
N THR A 36 -14.64 -5.19 -0.52
CA THR A 36 -13.77 -6.34 -0.23
C THR A 36 -12.32 -5.95 -0.53
N PRO A 37 -11.42 -5.92 0.45
CA PRO A 37 -10.03 -5.56 0.23
C PRO A 37 -9.27 -6.69 -0.48
N GLU A 38 -8.49 -6.32 -1.48
CA GLU A 38 -7.42 -7.16 -2.04
C GLU A 38 -6.09 -6.60 -1.55
N ILE A 39 -5.29 -7.44 -0.90
CA ILE A 39 -4.06 -7.01 -0.22
C ILE A 39 -2.88 -7.55 -1.00
N HIS A 40 -2.06 -6.61 -1.48
CA HIS A 40 -0.89 -6.89 -2.29
C HIS A 40 0.37 -6.41 -1.58
N ALA A 41 1.47 -7.12 -1.81
CA ALA A 41 2.79 -6.69 -1.38
C ALA A 41 3.50 -5.95 -2.52
N GLU A 42 4.21 -4.86 -2.19
CA GLU A 42 5.16 -4.29 -3.15
C GLU A 42 6.36 -5.25 -3.31
N PRO A 43 6.66 -5.71 -4.54
CA PRO A 43 7.66 -6.77 -4.77
C PRO A 43 9.05 -6.47 -4.20
N LYS A 44 9.47 -5.20 -4.23
CA LYS A 44 10.80 -4.76 -3.79
C LYS A 44 10.83 -4.31 -2.33
N ARG A 45 9.71 -4.38 -1.62
CA ARG A 45 9.52 -3.90 -0.24
C ARG A 45 10.01 -2.46 -0.04
N SER A 46 9.84 -1.64 -1.06
CA SER A 46 10.25 -0.25 -1.06
C SER A 46 9.04 0.65 -0.87
N PHE A 47 9.17 1.62 0.04
CA PHE A 47 8.23 2.74 0.06
C PHE A 47 8.28 3.55 -1.23
N GLY A 48 9.45 3.62 -1.87
CA GLY A 48 9.64 4.40 -3.09
C GLY A 48 10.54 5.61 -2.92
N ASP A 49 11.39 5.80 -3.92
CA ASP A 49 12.18 7.01 -4.13
C ASP A 49 11.57 7.86 -5.25
N GLU A 50 11.69 9.19 -5.12
CA GLU A 50 11.34 10.14 -6.17
C GLU A 50 12.46 10.23 -7.21
N ARG A 51 12.10 10.15 -8.49
CA ARG A 51 12.98 10.39 -9.63
C ARG A 51 12.17 11.17 -10.68
N ASP A 52 12.57 12.41 -10.93
CA ASP A 52 11.96 13.28 -11.94
C ASP A 52 10.43 13.44 -11.80
N GLY A 53 9.95 13.61 -10.55
CA GLY A 53 8.53 13.76 -10.23
C GLY A 53 7.72 12.45 -10.26
N GLN A 54 8.36 11.31 -10.50
CA GLN A 54 7.76 9.98 -10.44
C GLN A 54 8.32 9.20 -9.26
N PHE A 55 7.46 8.51 -8.52
CA PHE A 55 7.87 7.64 -7.45
C PHE A 55 7.95 6.18 -7.91
N THR A 56 8.90 5.46 -7.31
CA THR A 56 8.96 3.99 -7.36
C THR A 56 8.26 3.37 -6.14
N GLY A 57 8.29 2.04 -5.98
CA GLY A 57 7.75 1.35 -4.80
C GLY A 57 6.27 1.65 -4.55
N MET A 58 5.85 1.56 -3.28
CA MET A 58 4.44 1.73 -2.89
C MET A 58 3.90 3.12 -3.23
N ILE A 59 4.67 4.19 -3.02
CA ILE A 59 4.21 5.54 -3.41
C ILE A 59 4.00 5.61 -4.91
N GLY A 60 4.88 4.99 -5.70
CA GLY A 60 4.72 4.92 -7.15
C GLY A 60 3.46 4.18 -7.57
N GLN A 61 3.16 3.05 -6.93
CA GLN A 61 1.93 2.29 -7.19
C GLN A 61 0.69 3.14 -6.90
N LEU A 62 0.67 3.84 -5.77
CA LEU A 62 -0.42 4.77 -5.43
C LEU A 62 -0.50 5.96 -6.40
N GLN A 63 0.63 6.54 -6.78
CA GLN A 63 0.70 7.67 -7.73
C GLN A 63 0.13 7.29 -9.11
N ARG A 64 0.31 6.03 -9.53
CA ARG A 64 -0.19 5.50 -10.81
C ARG A 64 -1.56 4.85 -10.70
N GLU A 65 -2.21 4.93 -9.54
CA GLU A 65 -3.51 4.29 -9.27
C GLU A 65 -3.49 2.76 -9.50
N GLU A 66 -2.32 2.13 -9.33
CA GLU A 66 -2.17 0.66 -9.33
C GLU A 66 -2.56 0.03 -7.98
N SER A 67 -2.74 0.87 -6.96
CA SER A 67 -3.24 0.49 -5.64
C SER A 67 -4.12 1.61 -5.11
N ASP A 68 -5.23 1.26 -4.48
CA ASP A 68 -6.24 2.26 -4.08
C ASP A 68 -5.84 3.04 -2.82
N PHE A 69 -5.23 2.37 -1.83
CA PHE A 69 -4.78 3.01 -0.59
C PHE A 69 -3.70 2.19 0.13
N SER A 70 -3.05 2.81 1.11
CA SER A 70 -2.08 2.15 1.99
C SER A 70 -2.23 2.65 3.43
N THR A 71 -2.05 1.75 4.39
CA THR A 71 -2.09 2.08 5.83
C THR A 71 -0.71 2.37 6.43
N ILE A 72 0.38 2.06 5.71
CA ILE A 72 1.74 2.02 6.29
C ILE A 72 2.65 3.17 5.85
N VAL A 73 2.16 4.05 4.99
CA VAL A 73 2.96 5.12 4.40
C VAL A 73 2.87 6.38 5.26
N ALA A 74 4.03 6.91 5.68
CA ALA A 74 4.12 8.20 6.36
C ALA A 74 4.15 9.39 5.36
N PRO A 75 3.52 10.53 5.69
CA PRO A 75 3.57 11.74 4.89
C PRO A 75 4.97 12.36 4.91
N THR A 76 5.43 12.78 3.73
CA THR A 76 6.64 13.60 3.56
C THR A 76 6.37 14.71 2.55
N PRO A 77 7.13 15.82 2.54
CA PRO A 77 6.88 16.92 1.60
C PRO A 77 6.89 16.51 0.12
N GLY A 78 7.66 15.48 -0.26
CA GLY A 78 7.63 14.93 -1.62
C GLY A 78 6.38 14.11 -1.89
N ARG A 79 6.00 13.22 -0.97
CA ARG A 79 4.84 12.32 -1.12
C ARG A 79 3.51 13.07 -1.12
N LEU A 80 3.42 14.16 -0.36
CA LEU A 80 2.25 15.06 -0.33
C LEU A 80 1.96 15.73 -1.69
N LYS A 81 2.90 15.69 -2.64
CA LYS A 81 2.68 16.17 -4.01
C LYS A 81 2.22 15.06 -4.95
N ALA A 82 2.39 13.79 -4.56
CA ALA A 82 2.15 12.63 -5.39
C ALA A 82 0.86 11.90 -5.02
N ILE A 83 0.50 11.89 -3.72
CA ILE A 83 -0.67 11.17 -3.19
C ILE A 83 -1.34 11.98 -2.07
N ASP A 84 -2.61 11.69 -1.86
CA ASP A 84 -3.38 12.23 -0.75
C ASP A 84 -3.27 11.37 0.52
N TYR A 85 -3.45 12.02 1.67
CA TYR A 85 -3.47 11.38 2.97
C TYR A 85 -4.79 11.71 3.68
N LEU A 86 -5.37 10.72 4.35
CA LEU A 86 -6.49 10.94 5.26
C LEU A 86 -6.02 11.78 6.45
N ARG A 87 -6.86 12.73 6.89
CA ARG A 87 -6.59 13.68 7.98
C ARG A 87 -7.20 13.23 9.29
#